data_AF-A0A938AWE6-F1
#
_entry.id   AF-A0A938AWE6-F1
#
_cell.length_a   1.000
_cell.length_b   1.000
_cell.length_c   1.000
_cell.angle_alpha   90.00
_cell.angle_beta   90.00
_cell.angle_gamma   90.00
#
_symmetry.space_group_name_H-M   'P 1'
#
loop_
_entity.id
_entity.type
_entity.pdbx_description
1 polymer ?
#
loop_
_entity_poly.entity_id
_entity_poly.type
_entity_poly.pdbx_seq_one_letter_code
_entity_poly.pdbx_strand_id
1 'polypeptide(L)' 'MAKNSPTIWVVVLVESGIPTLVETYLTESDATIREQSLRSTINFDYDETAVFEVEIGVESIQSLGAQ' A
#
# COMPACT_ATOMS: atom_id res chain seq x y z
N MET A 1 12.89 12.66 18.94
CA MET A 1 12.08 11.51 19.38
C MET A 1 11.66 10.78 18.12
N ALA A 2 12.16 9.56 17.88
CA ALA A 2 11.77 8.79 16.71
C ALA A 2 10.33 8.29 16.91
N LYS A 3 9.39 8.75 16.07
CA LYS A 3 8.09 8.11 15.93
C LYS A 3 8.33 6.83 15.14
N ASN A 4 8.48 5.69 15.83
CA ASN A 4 8.48 4.37 15.19
C ASN A 4 7.04 3.99 14.82
N SER A 5 6.40 4.78 13.95
CA SER A 5 5.12 4.39 13.36
C SER A 5 5.36 3.13 12.54
N PRO A 6 4.55 2.06 12.69
CA PRO A 6 4.71 0.87 11.85
C PRO A 6 4.45 1.25 10.39
N THR A 7 5.38 0.89 9.51
CA THR A 7 5.28 1.08 8.06
C THR A 7 4.76 -0.19 7.41
N ILE A 8 3.86 -0.05 6.45
CA ILE A 8 3.48 -1.11 5.51
C ILE A 8 3.73 -0.64 4.08
N TRP A 9 3.87 -1.60 3.18
CA TRP A 9 4.06 -1.36 1.76
C TRP A 9 2.81 -1.80 1.01
N VAL A 10 2.30 -0.94 0.13
CA VAL A 10 1.06 -1.19 -0.60
C VAL A 10 1.34 -1.25 -2.09
N VAL A 11 0.94 -2.32 -2.75
CA VAL A 11 0.96 -2.45 -4.22
C VAL A 11 -0.44 -2.16 -4.73
N VAL A 12 -0.56 -1.26 -5.69
CA VAL A 12 -1.83 -0.92 -6.34
C VAL A 12 -1.70 -1.20 -7.84
N LEU A 13 -2.68 -1.90 -8.39
CA LEU A 13 -2.91 -2.04 -9.83
C LEU A 13 -4.15 -1.23 -10.22
N VAL A 14 -3.99 -0.41 -11.25
CA VAL A 14 -5.06 0.36 -11.88
C VAL A 14 -5.16 -0.11 -13.33
N GLU A 15 -6.32 -0.65 -13.70
CA GLU A 15 -6.61 -1.05 -15.08
C GLU A 15 -7.63 -0.10 -15.68
N SER A 16 -7.29 0.53 -16.80
CA SER A 16 -8.14 1.53 -17.48
C SER A 16 -8.68 2.63 -16.54
N GLY A 17 -7.85 3.10 -15.61
CA GLY A 17 -8.22 4.13 -14.62
C GLY A 17 -9.04 3.64 -13.42
N ILE A 18 -9.25 2.33 -13.27
CA ILE A 18 -10.00 1.73 -12.16
C ILE A 18 -9.03 0.92 -11.29
N PRO A 19 -8.92 1.16 -9.97
CA PRO A 19 -8.17 0.30 -9.07
C PRO A 19 -8.79 -1.10 -9.03
N THR A 20 -8.06 -2.12 -9.49
CA THR A 20 -8.55 -3.51 -9.55
C THR A 20 -7.88 -4.42 -8.52
N LEU A 21 -6.69 -4.05 -8.03
CA LEU A 21 -6.01 -4.78 -6.98
C LEU A 21 -5.26 -3.84 -6.03
N VAL A 22 -5.35 -4.15 -4.73
CA VAL A 22 -4.62 -3.50 -3.64
C VAL A 22 -4.14 -4.59 -2.69
N GLU A 23 -2.82 -4.74 -2.57
CA GLU A 23 -2.17 -5.75 -1.73
C GLU A 23 -1.21 -5.07 -0.73
N THR A 24 -1.16 -5.57 0.50
CA THR A 24 -0.30 -5.03 1.57
C THR A 24 0.81 -6.00 1.92
N TYR A 25 2.01 -5.47 2.13
CA TYR A 25 3.23 -6.21 2.45
C TYR A 25 3.92 -5.60 3.67
N LEU A 26 4.61 -6.45 4.43
CA LEU A 26 5.42 -6.03 5.57
C LEU A 26 6.80 -5.50 5.15
N THR A 27 7.25 -5.84 3.95
CA THR A 27 8.58 -5.46 3.44
C THR A 27 8.48 -4.81 2.07
N GLU A 28 9.38 -3.85 1.81
CA GLU A 28 9.53 -3.21 0.51
C GLU A 28 9.87 -4.22 -0.58
N SER A 29 10.72 -5.19 -0.25
CA SER A 29 11.20 -6.21 -1.18
C SER A 29 10.06 -7.06 -1.72
N ASP A 30 9.16 -7.53 -0.85
CA ASP A 30 8.03 -8.36 -1.27
C ASP A 30 7.04 -7.56 -2.15
N ALA A 31 6.78 -6.30 -1.77
CA ALA A 31 5.95 -5.40 -2.57
C ALA A 31 6.56 -5.12 -3.95
N THR A 32 7.88 -4.91 -4.02
CA THR A 32 8.61 -4.65 -5.26
C THR A 32 8.61 -5.88 -6.18
N ILE A 33 8.83 -7.08 -5.63
CA ILE A 33 8.73 -8.34 -6.40
C ILE A 33 7.34 -8.50 -6.99
N ARG A 34 6.30 -8.19 -6.20
CA ARG A 34 4.92 -8.24 -6.69
C ARG A 34 4.66 -7.23 -7.80
N GLU A 35 5.08 -5.99 -7.61
CA GLU A 35 4.91 -4.92 -8.59
C GLU A 35 5.57 -5.30 -9.92
N GLN A 36 6.79 -5.83 -9.91
CA GLN A 36 7.48 -6.29 -11.12
C GLN A 36 6.74 -7.42 -11.83
N SER A 37 6.19 -8.37 -11.05
CA SER A 37 5.35 -9.45 -11.58
C SER A 37 4.11 -8.88 -12.28
N LEU A 38 3.43 -7.91 -11.68
CA LEU A 38 2.25 -7.25 -12.29
C LEU A 38 2.65 -6.44 -13.52
N ARG A 39 3.75 -5.68 -13.45
CA ARG A 39 4.26 -4.86 -14.55
C ARG A 39 4.54 -5.70 -15.81
N SER A 40 4.90 -6.97 -15.66
CA SER A 40 5.10 -7.88 -16.81
C SER A 40 3.81 -8.29 -17.54
N THR A 41 2.64 -8.02 -16.97
CA THR A 41 1.34 -8.46 -17.51
C THR A 41 0.39 -7.33 -17.91
N ILE A 42 0.67 -6.08 -17.51
CA ILE A 42 -0.20 -4.93 -17.78
C ILE A 42 -0.09 -4.40 -19.22
N ASN A 43 -1.13 -3.67 -19.67
CA ASN A 43 -1.02 -2.86 -20.87
C ASN A 43 -0.55 -1.43 -20.54
N PHE A 44 0.67 -1.09 -20.92
CA PHE A 44 1.29 0.21 -20.64
C PHE A 44 0.58 1.43 -21.26
N ASP A 45 -0.32 1.24 -22.22
CA ASP A 45 -1.05 2.37 -22.83
C ASP A 45 -2.09 2.97 -21.87
N TYR A 46 -2.62 2.18 -20.92
CA TYR A 46 -3.73 2.61 -20.07
C TYR A 46 -3.82 1.94 -18.69
N ASP A 47 -2.91 1.02 -18.36
CA ASP A 47 -2.82 0.40 -17.05
C ASP A 47 -1.58 0.91 -16.30
N GLU A 48 -1.68 0.99 -14.98
CA GLU A 48 -0.62 1.49 -14.10
C GLU A 48 -0.48 0.59 -12.87
N THR A 49 0.76 0.42 -12.39
CA THR A 49 1.03 -0.28 -11.14
C THR A 49 2.10 0.48 -10.36
N ALA A 50 1.97 0.52 -9.04
CA ALA A 50 2.89 1.26 -8.17
C ALA A 50 2.97 0.66 -6.77
N VAL A 51 4.14 0.88 -6.13
CA VAL A 51 4.39 0.59 -4.72
C VAL A 51 4.36 1.89 -3.91
N PHE A 52 3.65 1.88 -2.78
CA PHE A 52 3.56 2.98 -1.85
C PHE A 52 4.05 2.58 -0.47
N GLU A 53 4.89 3.41 0.14
CA GLU A 53 5.18 3.34 1.57
C GLU A 53 4.06 4.03 2.34
N VAL A 54 3.49 3.36 3.34
CA VAL A 54 2.40 3.89 4.17
C VAL A 54 2.77 3.80 5.64
N GLU A 55 2.87 4.96 6.29
CA GLU A 55 3.02 5.05 7.74
C GLU A 55 1.66 4.87 8.43
N ILE A 56 1.54 3.89 9.33
CA ILE A 56 0.33 3.69 10.12
C ILE A 56 0.39 4.58 11.36
N GLY A 57 -0.41 5.65 11.34
CA GLY A 57 -0.68 6.45 12.53
C GLY A 57 -1.62 5.71 13.48
N VAL A 58 -1.13 5.28 14.65
CA VAL A 58 -2.00 4.78 15.72
C VAL A 58 -2.53 5.99 16.50
N GLU A 59 -3.64 6.57 16.06
CA GLU A 59 -4.39 7.45 16.95
C GLU A 59 -5.03 6.56 18.03
N SER A 60 -4.55 6.69 19.27
CA SER A 60 -5.19 6.04 20.41
C SER A 60 -6.63 6.49 20.45
N ILE A 61 -7.57 5.58 20.16
CA ILE A 61 -8.99 5.79 20.44
C ILE A 61 -9.09 5.93 21.95
N GLN A 62 -9.06 7.17 22.45
CA GLN A 62 -9.42 7.43 23.83
C GLN A 62 -10.88 7.02 23.96
N SER A 63 -11.09 5.93 24.69
CA SER A 63 -12.41 5.55 25.20
C SER A 63 -13.07 6.81 25.74
N LEU A 64 -14.15 7.25 25.10
CA LEU A 64 -15.03 8.26 25.64
C LEU A 64 -15.65 7.63 26.89
N GLY A 65 -14.96 7.81 28.02
CA GLY A 65 -15.47 7.44 29.33
C GLY A 65 -16.80 8.16 29.53
N ALA A 66 -17.89 7.39 29.54
CA ALA A 66 -19.16 7.84 30.05
C ALA A 66 -18.96 8.16 31.54
N GLN A 67 -19.05 9.44 31.89
CA GLN A 67 -19.29 9.89 33.26
C GLN A 67 -20.76 9.75 33.60
#